data_AF-A0A8J5X9R9-F1
#
_entry.id   AF-A0A8J5X9R9-F1
#
_cell.length_a   1.000
_cell.length_b   1.000
_cell.length_c   1.000
_cell.angle_alpha   90.00
_cell.angle_beta   90.00
_cell.angle_gamma   90.00
#
_symmetry.space_group_name_H-M   'P 1'
#
loop_
_entity.id
_entity.type
_entity.pdbx_description
1 polymer ?
#
loop_
_entity_poly.entity_id
_entity_poly.type
_entity_poly.pdbx_seq_one_letter_code
_entity_poly.pdbx_strand_id
1 'polypeptide(L)'
;MGCSASVHVQDAQSRGAAATARSDSAKAKATRSVTDTNSPVAAPLAAKPSSSQAAAAPRPERPTPTPVVVSGSPAPVVPSPPPTPSVARVLTAVTEAYNRTGKPRSELREALAARPLPEHPSEAAAWVAKAISTPPRSAPASPKPHAKGVDIPEAALRGISPAQLHAIFEDASALCVSEGWKKKHGPGAGEQLKPSEMTLYELVDYYVKPKTEDSHRSLVETIAVGPQPPEWFVSHWWGEPVADFIKCIKKHLDLRKLDANKTYYWVCAYALRQHQLDAELGGAGLDALSSPFQRALGVADGTVTVADSAGISFTRCWCAFESFATLITQGSGFLHDLVTTGGNRGRDNTQLVTDGATASDGPGRSLALAWKAVREKDFPAELLLGVITTFELTKSGASRQEDLDSIIAAVGADRDTFDATMRARFGGAALKLLHLEDHSDAFDRWIRDLTASRLRKFSGDFPRFDEGMRGPRVAFASDAVLRALPHTRIEELRLGYGCIAAEHAPVLAGLVASGQLRELDLARSTVPAEVGVALGDALTDPKCRLETLNLTGNAVGDVGGRALHEGILKNKSLKMLNLTNNKIGGELKQIIIAEHGARVSFS
;
A
#
# COMPACT_ATOMS: atom_id res chain seq x y z
N MET A 1 25.73 23.91 -61.60
CA MET A 1 24.55 23.07 -61.28
C MET A 1 23.85 23.75 -60.09
N GLY A 2 22.52 23.92 -60.14
CA GLY A 2 21.76 24.76 -59.18
C GLY A 2 21.70 24.20 -57.76
N CYS A 3 21.38 24.97 -56.70
CA CYS A 3 20.28 25.95 -56.51
C CYS A 3 18.87 25.32 -56.62
N SER A 4 17.88 25.62 -55.77
CA SER A 4 17.88 26.40 -54.50
C SER A 4 16.56 26.19 -53.71
N ALA A 5 16.56 26.60 -52.44
CA ALA A 5 15.47 27.23 -51.68
C ALA A 5 14.01 26.67 -51.66
N SER A 6 13.56 26.33 -50.45
CA SER A 6 12.53 27.06 -49.65
C SER A 6 11.31 27.75 -50.29
N VAL A 7 10.19 27.75 -49.52
CA VAL A 7 9.18 28.84 -49.33
C VAL A 7 7.71 28.60 -49.81
N HIS A 8 6.80 28.86 -48.85
CA HIS A 8 5.38 29.32 -48.90
C HIS A 8 4.13 28.45 -49.15
N VAL A 9 3.26 28.59 -48.14
CA VAL A 9 1.78 28.71 -48.12
C VAL A 9 1.18 29.52 -49.28
N GLN A 10 0.05 29.05 -49.85
CA GLN A 10 -1.11 29.92 -50.14
C GLN A 10 -2.41 29.13 -50.41
N ASP A 11 -3.54 29.76 -50.07
CA ASP A 11 -4.92 29.29 -50.34
C ASP A 11 -5.27 29.26 -51.84
N ALA A 12 -6.21 28.37 -52.21
CA ALA A 12 -7.31 28.74 -53.11
C ALA A 12 -8.47 27.72 -53.06
N GLN A 13 -9.69 28.25 -53.08
CA GLN A 13 -10.96 27.48 -53.10
C GLN A 13 -11.29 26.98 -54.52
N SER A 14 -12.13 25.93 -54.67
CA SER A 14 -13.52 26.12 -55.16
C SER A 14 -14.35 24.84 -55.50
N ARG A 15 -15.64 24.90 -55.08
CA ARG A 15 -16.89 24.45 -55.73
C ARG A 15 -17.30 22.96 -55.80
N GLY A 16 -18.58 22.73 -55.46
CA GLY A 16 -19.35 21.48 -55.67
C GLY A 16 -20.17 21.04 -54.45
N ALA A 17 -21.00 21.88 -53.80
CA ALA A 17 -22.35 22.27 -54.22
C ALA A 17 -23.38 21.12 -54.35
N ALA A 18 -24.09 20.82 -53.25
CA ALA A 18 -25.45 20.28 -53.23
C ALA A 18 -26.14 20.79 -51.94
N ALA A 19 -27.43 21.15 -52.00
CA ALA A 19 -28.04 22.04 -51.02
C ALA A 19 -29.42 21.57 -50.53
N THR A 20 -29.83 22.12 -49.36
CA THR A 20 -31.22 22.26 -48.87
C THR A 20 -32.00 20.96 -48.55
N ALA A 21 -33.00 20.96 -47.65
CA ALA A 21 -33.71 22.08 -47.02
C ALA A 21 -33.98 21.89 -45.52
N ARG A 22 -34.21 23.02 -44.82
CA ARG A 22 -34.86 23.08 -43.50
C ARG A 22 -36.38 23.04 -43.67
N SER A 23 -37.11 22.66 -42.62
CA SER A 23 -38.37 23.32 -42.27
C SER A 23 -38.70 23.18 -40.78
N ASP A 24 -38.73 24.31 -40.08
CA ASP A 24 -39.34 24.44 -38.76
C ASP A 24 -40.86 24.27 -38.83
N SER A 25 -41.49 23.87 -37.74
CA SER A 25 -42.75 24.47 -37.25
C SER A 25 -43.16 23.89 -35.88
N ALA A 26 -44.01 24.63 -35.15
CA ALA A 26 -44.19 24.46 -33.71
C ALA A 26 -45.66 24.24 -33.30
N LYS A 27 -45.84 23.73 -32.07
CA LYS A 27 -47.07 23.79 -31.21
C LYS A 27 -48.38 23.22 -31.77
N ALA A 28 -48.95 22.21 -31.08
CA ALA A 28 -50.13 22.41 -30.19
C ALA A 28 -50.70 21.12 -29.53
N LYS A 29 -50.79 21.16 -28.18
CA LYS A 29 -51.97 20.89 -27.30
C LYS A 29 -52.95 19.70 -27.56
N ALA A 30 -53.20 18.95 -26.47
CA ALA A 30 -54.43 18.16 -26.12
C ALA A 30 -54.69 16.84 -26.91
N THR A 31 -55.38 15.79 -26.41
CA THR A 31 -56.17 15.54 -25.16
C THR A 31 -56.38 14.03 -24.92
N ARG A 32 -56.48 13.57 -23.64
CA ARG A 32 -57.22 12.36 -23.15
C ARG A 32 -56.80 10.96 -23.72
N SER A 33 -57.00 9.79 -23.06
CA SER A 33 -57.69 9.40 -21.80
C SER A 33 -57.41 7.92 -21.43
N VAL A 34 -57.64 7.53 -20.15
CA VAL A 34 -58.14 6.18 -19.68
C VAL A 34 -57.14 4.99 -19.78
N THR A 35 -56.92 4.08 -18.81
CA THR A 35 -57.36 3.87 -17.39
C THR A 35 -56.41 2.89 -16.69
N ASP A 36 -56.42 2.87 -15.34
CA ASP A 36 -56.37 1.73 -14.38
C ASP A 36 -55.53 0.46 -14.72
N THR A 37 -54.74 -0.16 -13.83
CA THR A 37 -54.60 -0.13 -12.36
C THR A 37 -53.08 -0.17 -12.00
N ASN A 38 -52.58 -0.17 -10.75
CA ASN A 38 -53.21 -0.28 -9.42
C ASN A 38 -52.36 0.47 -8.35
N SER A 39 -52.75 0.41 -7.07
CA SER A 39 -52.01 0.92 -5.90
C SER A 39 -52.45 0.16 -4.63
N PRO A 40 -52.08 0.56 -3.39
CA PRO A 40 -50.73 0.49 -2.82
C PRO A 40 -50.73 -0.25 -1.46
N VAL A 41 -49.58 -0.39 -0.80
CA VAL A 41 -49.52 -0.65 0.66
C VAL A 41 -48.49 0.25 1.33
N ALA A 42 -48.93 0.98 2.35
CA ALA A 42 -48.09 1.70 3.32
C ALA A 42 -48.26 1.09 4.72
N ALA A 43 -47.26 1.27 5.58
CA ALA A 43 -47.22 0.85 6.99
C ALA A 43 -48.11 1.76 7.90
N PRO A 44 -48.11 1.72 9.26
CA PRO A 44 -47.29 0.95 10.23
C PRO A 44 -48.03 0.45 11.52
N LEU A 45 -47.26 0.11 12.58
CA LEU A 45 -47.55 0.16 14.05
C LEU A 45 -47.82 -1.13 14.88
N ALA A 46 -46.80 -1.49 15.68
CA ALA A 46 -46.75 -1.80 17.13
C ALA A 46 -47.80 -2.67 17.92
N ALA A 47 -47.21 -3.55 18.78
CA ALA A 47 -47.58 -3.92 20.17
C ALA A 47 -48.08 -5.37 20.51
N LYS A 48 -47.25 -6.05 21.36
CA LYS A 48 -47.41 -7.12 22.41
C LYS A 48 -48.81 -7.59 22.87
N PRO A 49 -48.97 -8.67 23.69
CA PRO A 49 -48.03 -9.73 24.18
C PRO A 49 -48.56 -11.20 24.09
N SER A 50 -47.77 -12.21 24.50
CA SER A 50 -48.22 -13.36 25.32
C SER A 50 -47.06 -14.29 25.75
N SER A 51 -47.34 -15.22 26.67
CA SER A 51 -46.40 -16.03 27.44
C SER A 51 -46.40 -17.52 27.08
N SER A 52 -45.29 -18.22 27.33
CA SER A 52 -45.31 -19.55 27.97
C SER A 52 -43.94 -19.93 28.55
N GLN A 53 -43.95 -20.72 29.61
CA GLN A 53 -42.77 -21.25 30.29
C GLN A 53 -42.39 -22.62 29.70
N ALA A 54 -41.11 -22.95 29.65
CA ALA A 54 -40.63 -24.33 29.58
C ALA A 54 -39.38 -24.47 30.46
N ALA A 55 -39.34 -25.51 31.29
CA ALA A 55 -38.39 -25.64 32.39
C ALA A 55 -37.04 -26.26 31.99
N ALA A 56 -36.01 -25.99 32.79
CA ALA A 56 -34.69 -26.61 32.64
C ALA A 56 -34.68 -28.07 33.13
N ALA A 57 -33.88 -28.91 32.45
CA ALA A 57 -33.53 -30.26 32.91
C ALA A 57 -32.05 -30.29 33.37
N PRO A 58 -31.70 -31.01 34.46
CA PRO A 58 -30.37 -30.98 35.06
C PRO A 58 -29.34 -31.84 34.31
N ARG A 59 -28.07 -31.44 34.37
CA ARG A 59 -26.91 -32.24 33.91
C ARG A 59 -26.61 -33.38 34.90
N PRO A 60 -26.16 -34.56 34.45
CA PRO A 60 -25.63 -35.59 35.34
C PRO A 60 -24.22 -35.22 35.84
N GLU A 61 -23.94 -35.55 37.09
CA GLU A 61 -22.65 -35.29 37.75
C GLU A 61 -21.55 -36.25 37.29
N ARG A 62 -20.29 -35.79 37.30
CA ARG A 62 -19.11 -36.60 36.99
C ARG A 62 -18.55 -37.20 38.29
N PRO A 63 -18.28 -38.51 38.38
CA PRO A 63 -17.72 -39.11 39.59
C PRO A 63 -16.26 -38.66 39.82
N THR A 64 -15.92 -38.43 41.09
CA THR A 64 -14.56 -38.14 41.57
C THR A 64 -13.72 -39.42 41.67
N PRO A 65 -12.42 -39.38 41.29
CA PRO A 65 -11.53 -40.53 41.46
C PRO A 65 -10.96 -40.60 42.89
N THR A 66 -10.96 -41.80 43.46
CA THR A 66 -10.31 -42.15 44.74
C THR A 66 -8.77 -42.19 44.57
N PRO A 67 -7.98 -41.74 45.55
CA PRO A 67 -6.52 -41.79 45.46
C PRO A 67 -5.99 -43.20 45.74
N VAL A 68 -5.29 -43.80 44.76
CA VAL A 68 -4.49 -45.01 44.97
C VAL A 68 -3.07 -44.59 45.34
N VAL A 69 -2.63 -44.95 46.53
CA VAL A 69 -1.24 -44.73 46.97
C VAL A 69 -0.35 -45.81 46.38
N VAL A 70 0.58 -45.43 45.50
CA VAL A 70 1.65 -46.30 45.01
C VAL A 70 2.99 -45.73 45.47
N SER A 71 3.68 -46.46 46.35
CA SER A 71 5.02 -46.12 46.81
C SER A 71 6.09 -46.55 45.80
N GLY A 72 6.58 -45.60 45.01
CA GLY A 72 7.76 -45.78 44.15
C GLY A 72 8.78 -44.68 44.42
N SER A 73 10.05 -45.05 44.67
CA SER A 73 11.12 -44.06 44.84
C SER A 73 11.43 -43.37 43.51
N PRO A 74 11.61 -42.04 43.46
CA PRO A 74 11.92 -41.35 42.21
C PRO A 74 13.35 -41.67 41.75
N ALA A 75 13.49 -42.04 40.48
CA ALA A 75 14.79 -42.05 39.80
C ALA A 75 15.36 -40.61 39.74
N PRO A 76 16.70 -40.43 39.70
CA PRO A 76 17.30 -39.10 39.68
C PRO A 76 16.87 -38.34 38.42
N VAL A 77 16.23 -37.18 38.63
CA VAL A 77 15.90 -36.25 37.54
C VAL A 77 17.22 -35.65 37.03
N VAL A 78 17.68 -36.14 35.88
CA VAL A 78 18.70 -35.45 35.10
C VAL A 78 18.11 -34.10 34.71
N PRO A 79 18.73 -32.96 35.06
CA PRO A 79 18.22 -31.67 34.65
C PRO A 79 18.22 -31.60 33.12
N SER A 80 17.05 -31.38 32.54
CA SER A 80 16.92 -31.11 31.11
C SER A 80 17.90 -30.00 30.72
N PRO A 81 18.65 -30.12 29.59
CA PRO A 81 19.47 -29.03 29.13
C PRO A 81 18.60 -27.77 28.96
N PRO A 82 19.14 -26.56 29.27
CA PRO A 82 18.37 -25.33 29.14
C PRO A 82 17.85 -25.21 27.70
N PRO A 83 16.60 -24.78 27.49
CA PRO A 83 16.00 -24.77 26.17
C PRO A 83 16.81 -23.89 25.23
N THR A 84 17.33 -24.49 24.15
CA THR A 84 18.00 -23.76 23.08
C THR A 84 17.07 -22.68 22.55
N PRO A 85 17.53 -21.42 22.40
CA PRO A 85 16.70 -20.36 21.83
C PRO A 85 16.18 -20.76 20.45
N SER A 86 14.93 -20.45 20.14
CA SER A 86 14.41 -20.66 18.80
C SER A 86 15.18 -19.78 17.80
N VAL A 87 15.42 -20.32 16.59
CA VAL A 87 16.12 -19.62 15.51
C VAL A 87 15.44 -18.27 15.18
N ALA A 88 14.11 -18.22 15.29
CA ALA A 88 13.30 -17.01 15.23
C ALA A 88 13.78 -15.89 16.19
N ARG A 89 14.01 -16.21 17.48
CA ARG A 89 14.49 -15.23 18.48
C ARG A 89 15.91 -14.75 18.17
N VAL A 90 16.75 -15.64 17.62
CA VAL A 90 18.10 -15.28 17.19
C VAL A 90 18.04 -14.33 15.99
N LEU A 91 17.25 -14.65 14.96
CA LEU A 91 17.12 -13.79 13.77
C LEU A 91 16.60 -12.40 14.15
N THR A 92 15.57 -12.30 15.00
CA THR A 92 15.08 -11.01 15.49
C THR A 92 16.20 -10.20 16.17
N ALA A 93 16.96 -10.82 17.09
CA ALA A 93 18.07 -10.14 17.77
C ALA A 93 19.19 -9.70 16.81
N VAL A 94 19.50 -10.51 15.79
CA VAL A 94 20.46 -10.18 14.72
C VAL A 94 19.97 -8.98 13.88
N THR A 95 18.73 -9.01 13.44
CA THR A 95 18.10 -7.92 12.67
C THR A 95 18.02 -6.62 13.48
N GLU A 96 17.64 -6.68 14.76
CA GLU A 96 17.66 -5.51 15.65
C GLU A 96 19.07 -4.96 15.87
N ALA A 97 20.04 -5.83 16.14
CA ALA A 97 21.44 -5.42 16.30
C ALA A 97 21.98 -4.79 15.01
N TYR A 98 21.57 -5.29 13.84
CA TYR A 98 21.92 -4.72 12.55
C TYR A 98 21.29 -3.35 12.31
N ASN A 99 19.98 -3.20 12.56
CA ASN A 99 19.26 -1.94 12.36
C ASN A 99 19.88 -0.78 13.19
N ARG A 100 20.46 -1.07 14.37
CA ARG A 100 21.19 -0.08 15.18
C ARG A 100 22.47 0.47 14.53
N THR A 101 22.98 -0.15 13.45
CA THR A 101 24.21 0.28 12.76
C THR A 101 23.98 1.32 11.66
N GLY A 102 22.73 1.48 11.20
CA GLY A 102 22.38 2.37 10.08
C GLY A 102 22.93 1.96 8.71
N LYS A 103 23.50 0.76 8.58
CA LYS A 103 24.03 0.24 7.29
C LYS A 103 22.91 -0.30 6.38
N PRO A 104 23.12 -0.35 5.05
CA PRO A 104 22.13 -0.88 4.11
C PRO A 104 21.82 -2.36 4.38
N ARG A 105 20.56 -2.77 4.41
CA ARG A 105 20.15 -4.16 4.71
C ARG A 105 20.70 -5.21 3.72
N SER A 106 21.24 -4.81 2.57
CA SER A 106 22.00 -5.69 1.67
C SER A 106 23.19 -6.38 2.35
N GLU A 107 23.97 -5.68 3.19
CA GLU A 107 25.10 -6.32 3.90
C GLU A 107 24.60 -7.37 4.92
N LEU A 108 23.43 -7.14 5.54
CA LEU A 108 22.79 -8.11 6.43
C LEU A 108 22.40 -9.37 5.64
N ARG A 109 21.80 -9.23 4.46
CA ARG A 109 21.43 -10.38 3.61
C ARG A 109 22.66 -11.15 3.15
N GLU A 110 23.73 -10.47 2.71
CA GLU A 110 25.00 -11.13 2.36
C GLU A 110 25.59 -11.90 3.56
N ALA A 111 25.52 -11.33 4.76
CA ALA A 111 25.98 -12.00 5.98
C ALA A 111 25.11 -13.22 6.36
N LEU A 112 23.78 -13.11 6.28
CA LEU A 112 22.82 -14.18 6.55
C LEU A 112 22.92 -15.34 5.54
N ALA A 113 23.27 -15.04 4.28
CA ALA A 113 23.51 -16.05 3.25
C ALA A 113 24.87 -16.74 3.43
N ALA A 114 25.90 -16.02 3.87
CA ALA A 114 27.27 -16.50 3.93
C ALA A 114 27.69 -17.15 5.26
N ARG A 115 26.87 -17.05 6.33
CA ARG A 115 27.24 -17.47 7.69
C ARG A 115 26.06 -18.11 8.43
N PRO A 116 26.30 -19.12 9.28
CA PRO A 116 25.27 -19.59 10.21
C PRO A 116 24.88 -18.46 11.16
N LEU A 117 23.61 -18.45 11.58
CA LEU A 117 23.15 -17.64 12.71
C LEU A 117 23.90 -18.06 13.99
N PRO A 118 24.08 -17.15 14.97
CA PRO A 118 24.68 -17.51 16.26
C PRO A 118 23.75 -18.45 17.05
N GLU A 119 24.27 -19.12 18.08
CA GLU A 119 23.48 -20.09 18.84
C GLU A 119 22.55 -19.40 19.85
N HIS A 120 22.91 -18.20 20.31
CA HIS A 120 22.17 -17.45 21.32
C HIS A 120 21.89 -15.98 20.92
N PRO A 121 20.69 -15.42 21.22
CA PRO A 121 20.35 -14.02 20.92
C PRO A 121 21.31 -12.98 21.52
N SER A 122 21.95 -13.29 22.65
CA SER A 122 22.97 -12.43 23.29
C SER A 122 24.22 -12.22 22.43
N GLU A 123 24.51 -13.14 21.51
CA GLU A 123 25.67 -13.08 20.63
C GLU A 123 25.39 -12.22 19.37
N ALA A 124 24.13 -11.86 19.11
CA ALA A 124 23.70 -11.17 17.90
C ALA A 124 24.51 -9.90 17.60
N ALA A 125 24.81 -9.08 18.61
CA ALA A 125 25.61 -7.87 18.43
C ALA A 125 27.06 -8.16 18.02
N ALA A 126 27.68 -9.20 18.60
CA ALA A 126 29.02 -9.65 18.24
C ALA A 126 29.06 -10.32 16.86
N TRP A 127 28.03 -11.10 16.52
CA TRP A 127 27.82 -11.68 15.20
C TRP A 127 27.69 -10.58 14.14
N VAL A 128 26.88 -9.55 14.37
CA VAL A 128 26.70 -8.39 13.47
C VAL A 128 28.01 -7.60 13.32
N ALA A 129 28.73 -7.34 14.41
CA ALA A 129 30.04 -6.69 14.34
C ALA A 129 31.05 -7.50 13.50
N LYS A 130 31.05 -8.83 13.63
CA LYS A 130 31.87 -9.74 12.81
C LYS A 130 31.38 -9.83 11.36
N ALA A 131 30.06 -9.76 11.13
CA ALA A 131 29.44 -9.73 9.80
C ALA A 131 29.97 -8.54 9.00
N ILE A 132 29.85 -7.35 9.57
CA ILE A 132 30.24 -6.07 8.98
C ILE A 132 31.75 -5.92 8.78
N SER A 133 32.57 -6.42 9.71
CA SER A 133 34.04 -6.22 9.70
C SER A 133 34.81 -7.19 8.81
N THR A 134 34.21 -8.30 8.40
CA THR A 134 34.86 -9.33 7.57
C THR A 134 34.16 -9.39 6.21
N PRO A 135 34.84 -9.17 5.07
CA PRO A 135 34.19 -9.27 3.76
C PRO A 135 33.63 -10.68 3.54
N PRO A 136 32.45 -10.83 2.91
CA PRO A 136 31.89 -12.15 2.62
C PRO A 136 32.83 -12.92 1.69
N ARG A 137 33.05 -14.20 2.02
CA ARG A 137 33.69 -15.14 1.09
C ARG A 137 32.77 -15.23 -0.14
N SER A 138 33.33 -15.18 -1.34
CA SER A 138 32.58 -15.17 -2.60
C SER A 138 31.46 -16.21 -2.60
N ALA A 139 30.21 -15.75 -2.77
CA ALA A 139 29.05 -16.63 -2.81
C ALA A 139 29.24 -17.73 -3.87
N PRO A 140 28.79 -18.97 -3.62
CA PRO A 140 28.83 -20.02 -4.63
C PRO A 140 28.02 -19.58 -5.86
N ALA A 141 28.50 -19.95 -7.05
CA ALA A 141 27.83 -19.64 -8.30
C ALA A 141 26.40 -20.22 -8.33
N SER A 142 25.50 -19.55 -9.07
CA SER A 142 24.09 -19.92 -9.20
C SER A 142 23.91 -21.42 -9.46
N PRO A 143 23.09 -22.13 -8.67
CA PRO A 143 23.10 -23.58 -8.64
C PRO A 143 22.50 -24.22 -9.90
N LYS A 144 23.02 -25.40 -10.25
CA LYS A 144 22.41 -26.31 -11.25
C LYS A 144 21.10 -26.89 -10.68
N PRO A 145 20.07 -27.16 -11.50
CA PRO A 145 18.70 -27.43 -11.04
C PRO A 145 18.45 -28.75 -10.28
N HIS A 146 19.49 -29.48 -9.85
CA HIS A 146 19.37 -30.84 -9.28
C HIS A 146 20.27 -31.08 -8.05
N ALA A 147 20.58 -30.05 -7.27
CA ALA A 147 21.21 -30.26 -5.96
C ALA A 147 20.21 -30.92 -4.98
N LYS A 148 20.67 -31.81 -4.11
CA LYS A 148 19.84 -32.34 -3.02
C LYS A 148 19.51 -31.20 -2.06
N GLY A 149 18.22 -30.89 -1.89
CA GLY A 149 17.76 -29.76 -1.09
C GLY A 149 18.25 -29.75 0.36
N VAL A 150 18.38 -28.54 0.90
CA VAL A 150 18.93 -28.27 2.24
C VAL A 150 17.81 -27.96 3.26
N ASP A 151 18.03 -28.29 4.53
CA ASP A 151 17.16 -27.82 5.62
C ASP A 151 17.50 -26.35 5.92
N ILE A 152 16.49 -25.48 5.92
CA ILE A 152 16.61 -24.06 6.25
C ILE A 152 15.65 -23.81 7.42
N PRO A 153 16.08 -23.96 8.69
CA PRO A 153 15.18 -23.94 9.83
C PRO A 153 14.30 -22.69 9.96
N GLU A 154 14.80 -21.54 9.51
CA GLU A 154 14.09 -20.27 9.57
C GLU A 154 13.39 -19.94 8.25
N ALA A 155 12.06 -19.98 8.26
CA ALA A 155 11.20 -19.67 7.11
C ALA A 155 11.43 -18.27 6.52
N ALA A 156 11.84 -17.28 7.34
CA ALA A 156 12.18 -15.95 6.85
C ALA A 156 13.42 -15.93 5.92
N LEU A 157 14.26 -16.97 5.94
CA LEU A 157 15.43 -17.12 5.07
C LEU A 157 15.18 -18.02 3.85
N ARG A 158 13.90 -18.28 3.53
CA ARG A 158 13.46 -19.13 2.40
C ARG A 158 12.81 -18.31 1.28
N GLY A 159 13.49 -17.25 0.83
CA GLY A 159 13.07 -16.54 -0.38
C GLY A 159 13.25 -17.42 -1.63
N ILE A 160 12.50 -17.12 -2.69
CA ILE A 160 12.54 -17.79 -4.01
C ILE A 160 13.05 -16.80 -5.07
N SER A 161 13.95 -17.21 -5.95
CA SER A 161 14.41 -16.36 -7.05
C SER A 161 13.43 -16.38 -8.23
N PRO A 162 13.36 -15.32 -9.06
CA PRO A 162 12.54 -15.33 -10.28
C PRO A 162 12.86 -16.50 -11.23
N ALA A 163 14.12 -16.95 -11.29
CA ALA A 163 14.51 -18.14 -12.06
C ALA A 163 13.95 -19.44 -11.46
N GLN A 164 13.99 -19.60 -10.13
CA GLN A 164 13.37 -20.74 -9.43
C GLN A 164 11.85 -20.76 -9.63
N LEU A 165 11.20 -19.59 -9.50
CA LEU A 165 9.77 -19.41 -9.68
C LEU A 165 9.31 -19.77 -11.11
N HIS A 166 10.06 -19.36 -12.14
CA HIS A 166 9.77 -19.71 -13.54
C HIS A 166 9.87 -21.22 -13.78
N ALA A 167 10.96 -21.85 -13.32
CA ALA A 167 11.18 -23.28 -13.50
C ALA A 167 10.10 -24.14 -12.82
N ILE A 168 9.66 -23.75 -11.61
CA ILE A 168 8.53 -24.38 -10.91
C ILE A 168 7.24 -24.27 -11.73
N PHE A 169 6.95 -23.08 -12.27
CA PHE A 169 5.73 -22.87 -13.02
C PHE A 169 5.73 -23.60 -14.38
N GLU A 170 6.87 -23.71 -15.07
CA GLU A 170 7.00 -24.51 -16.30
C GLU A 170 6.76 -26.00 -16.04
N ASP A 171 7.40 -26.57 -15.02
CA ASP A 171 7.24 -27.97 -14.64
C ASP A 171 5.80 -28.27 -14.18
N ALA A 172 5.22 -27.41 -13.34
CA ALA A 172 3.82 -27.52 -12.94
C ALA A 172 2.84 -27.35 -14.13
N SER A 173 3.15 -26.47 -15.09
CA SER A 173 2.34 -26.29 -16.29
C SER A 173 2.34 -27.52 -17.19
N ALA A 174 3.50 -28.20 -17.31
CA ALA A 174 3.60 -29.47 -18.03
C ALA A 174 2.76 -30.56 -17.36
N LEU A 175 2.93 -30.75 -16.04
CA LEU A 175 2.18 -31.74 -15.26
C LEU A 175 0.66 -31.49 -15.28
N CYS A 176 0.23 -30.24 -15.17
CA CYS A 176 -1.17 -29.83 -15.28
C CYS A 176 -1.84 -30.28 -16.58
N VAL A 177 -1.09 -30.30 -17.69
CA VAL A 177 -1.57 -30.78 -18.99
C VAL A 177 -1.49 -32.29 -19.10
N SER A 178 -0.36 -32.91 -18.71
CA SER A 178 -0.17 -34.37 -18.88
C SER A 178 -1.02 -35.22 -17.94
N GLU A 179 -1.30 -34.73 -16.73
CA GLU A 179 -2.07 -35.45 -15.70
C GLU A 179 -3.55 -35.05 -15.68
N GLY A 180 -3.97 -34.07 -16.49
CA GLY A 180 -5.37 -33.64 -16.56
C GLY A 180 -5.90 -33.05 -15.26
N TRP A 181 -5.12 -32.18 -14.60
CA TRP A 181 -5.52 -31.54 -13.34
C TRP A 181 -6.84 -30.79 -13.47
N LYS A 182 -7.63 -30.72 -12.40
CA LYS A 182 -8.95 -30.09 -12.38
C LYS A 182 -9.03 -28.93 -11.41
N LYS A 183 -9.78 -27.89 -11.77
CA LYS A 183 -10.10 -26.76 -10.88
C LYS A 183 -10.73 -27.28 -9.59
N LYS A 184 -10.15 -26.94 -8.43
CA LYS A 184 -10.69 -27.39 -7.13
C LYS A 184 -11.68 -26.39 -6.53
N HIS A 185 -11.50 -25.11 -6.85
CA HIS A 185 -12.25 -24.01 -6.25
C HIS A 185 -12.76 -23.01 -7.31
N GLY A 186 -13.77 -22.23 -6.94
CA GLY A 186 -14.32 -21.17 -7.79
C GLY A 186 -15.21 -21.65 -8.95
N PRO A 187 -15.56 -20.75 -9.89
CA PRO A 187 -16.36 -21.07 -11.06
C PRO A 187 -15.68 -22.10 -11.96
N GLY A 188 -16.43 -23.11 -12.40
CA GLY A 188 -15.89 -24.22 -13.20
C GLY A 188 -15.14 -25.28 -12.38
N ALA A 189 -15.39 -25.40 -11.07
CA ALA A 189 -14.84 -26.50 -10.27
C ALA A 189 -15.17 -27.87 -10.90
N GLY A 190 -14.15 -28.73 -11.02
CA GLY A 190 -14.24 -30.02 -11.71
C GLY A 190 -13.94 -29.97 -13.22
N GLU A 191 -13.89 -28.79 -13.85
CA GLU A 191 -13.40 -28.62 -15.22
C GLU A 191 -11.88 -28.84 -15.31
N GLN A 192 -11.41 -29.14 -16.53
CA GLN A 192 -9.99 -29.21 -16.85
C GLN A 192 -9.29 -27.88 -16.53
N LEU A 193 -8.28 -27.93 -15.67
CA LEU A 193 -7.43 -26.80 -15.37
C LEU A 193 -6.54 -26.48 -16.58
N LYS A 194 -6.43 -25.19 -16.89
CA LYS A 194 -5.47 -24.67 -17.87
C LYS A 194 -4.30 -24.05 -17.09
N PRO A 195 -3.03 -24.20 -17.53
CA PRO A 195 -1.90 -23.57 -16.85
C PRO A 195 -2.04 -22.04 -16.67
N SER A 196 -2.68 -21.35 -17.62
CA SER A 196 -2.99 -19.91 -17.53
C SER A 196 -4.07 -19.53 -16.50
N GLU A 197 -4.73 -20.52 -15.89
CA GLU A 197 -5.80 -20.35 -14.90
C GLU A 197 -5.45 -21.04 -13.56
N MET A 198 -4.24 -21.62 -13.45
CA MET A 198 -3.73 -22.24 -12.24
C MET A 198 -3.44 -21.17 -11.19
N THR A 199 -4.12 -21.24 -10.03
CA THR A 199 -3.84 -20.37 -8.88
C THR A 199 -2.84 -21.04 -7.93
N LEU A 200 -2.39 -20.34 -6.89
CA LEU A 200 -1.53 -20.95 -5.86
C LEU A 200 -2.28 -22.01 -5.03
N TYR A 201 -3.62 -21.99 -4.98
CA TYR A 201 -4.37 -23.09 -4.36
C TYR A 201 -4.18 -24.40 -5.12
N GLU A 202 -4.37 -24.40 -6.45
CA GLU A 202 -4.11 -25.59 -7.27
C GLU A 202 -2.62 -25.98 -7.25
N LEU A 203 -1.70 -25.02 -7.36
CA LEU A 203 -0.26 -25.32 -7.36
C LEU A 203 0.19 -25.94 -6.03
N VAL A 204 -0.28 -25.43 -4.89
CA VAL A 204 0.08 -26.01 -3.57
C VAL A 204 -0.39 -27.46 -3.46
N ASP A 205 -1.61 -27.73 -3.91
CA ASP A 205 -2.26 -29.03 -3.77
C ASP A 205 -1.76 -30.09 -4.76
N TYR A 206 -1.51 -29.73 -6.02
CA TYR A 206 -1.08 -30.67 -7.07
C TYR A 206 0.44 -30.75 -7.26
N TYR A 207 1.19 -29.73 -6.85
CA TYR A 207 2.65 -29.66 -7.07
C TYR A 207 3.46 -29.59 -5.78
N VAL A 208 3.15 -28.63 -4.89
CA VAL A 208 3.99 -28.39 -3.69
C VAL A 208 3.91 -29.55 -2.71
N LYS A 209 2.69 -29.94 -2.29
CA LYS A 209 2.49 -31.04 -1.33
C LYS A 209 3.09 -32.36 -1.83
N PRO A 210 2.78 -32.85 -3.06
CA PRO A 210 3.39 -34.08 -3.57
C PRO A 210 4.93 -34.06 -3.65
N LYS A 211 5.55 -32.93 -4.03
CA LYS A 211 7.02 -32.81 -4.08
C LYS A 211 7.69 -32.63 -2.72
N THR A 212 6.92 -32.37 -1.66
CA THR A 212 7.44 -32.17 -0.30
C THR A 212 7.07 -33.27 0.70
N GLU A 213 6.14 -34.17 0.34
CA GLU A 213 5.61 -35.28 1.16
C GLU A 213 6.70 -36.04 1.91
N ASP A 214 7.67 -36.65 1.21
CA ASP A 214 8.72 -37.47 1.82
C ASP A 214 9.64 -36.73 2.81
N SER A 215 9.63 -35.39 2.78
CA SER A 215 10.57 -34.55 3.53
C SER A 215 9.92 -33.67 4.60
N HIS A 216 8.61 -33.39 4.47
CA HIS A 216 7.88 -32.34 5.18
C HIS A 216 8.54 -30.93 5.17
N ARG A 217 9.44 -30.68 4.20
CA ARG A 217 10.09 -29.38 4.01
C ARG A 217 9.25 -28.44 3.15
N SER A 218 9.64 -27.17 3.04
CA SER A 218 9.02 -26.24 2.08
C SER A 218 9.55 -26.49 0.67
N LEU A 219 8.87 -25.97 -0.36
CA LEU A 219 9.35 -26.13 -1.74
C LEU A 219 10.73 -25.49 -1.93
N VAL A 220 10.97 -24.31 -1.32
CA VAL A 220 12.27 -23.65 -1.39
C VAL A 220 13.38 -24.53 -0.82
N GLU A 221 13.14 -25.22 0.30
CA GLU A 221 14.11 -26.14 0.91
C GLU A 221 14.44 -27.37 0.02
N THR A 222 13.55 -27.76 -0.91
CA THR A 222 13.84 -28.86 -1.85
C THR A 222 14.76 -28.44 -3.00
N ILE A 223 14.82 -27.15 -3.34
CA ILE A 223 15.56 -26.61 -4.50
C ILE A 223 16.75 -25.69 -4.14
N ALA A 224 16.79 -25.17 -2.91
CA ALA A 224 17.84 -24.30 -2.42
C ALA A 224 19.10 -25.07 -2.01
N VAL A 225 20.26 -24.41 -2.12
CA VAL A 225 21.58 -24.93 -1.71
C VAL A 225 22.10 -24.30 -0.41
N GLY A 226 21.37 -23.34 0.16
CA GLY A 226 21.66 -22.64 1.40
C GLY A 226 20.55 -21.65 1.73
N PRO A 227 20.67 -20.86 2.81
CA PRO A 227 19.76 -19.76 3.13
C PRO A 227 19.64 -18.77 1.95
N GLN A 228 18.41 -18.39 1.62
CA GLN A 228 18.07 -17.46 0.54
C GLN A 228 17.33 -16.25 1.16
N PRO A 229 18.02 -15.34 1.89
CA PRO A 229 17.39 -14.21 2.54
C PRO A 229 16.71 -13.28 1.51
N PRO A 230 15.40 -12.98 1.67
CA PRO A 230 14.64 -12.20 0.71
C PRO A 230 15.08 -10.74 0.71
N GLU A 231 15.21 -10.15 -0.47
CA GLU A 231 15.30 -8.70 -0.61
C GLU A 231 13.92 -8.06 -0.57
N TRP A 232 12.91 -8.73 -1.13
CA TRP A 232 11.54 -8.25 -1.19
C TRP A 232 10.60 -9.23 -0.54
N PHE A 233 9.76 -8.73 0.36
CA PHE A 233 8.58 -9.45 0.83
C PHE A 233 7.48 -9.35 -0.22
N VAL A 234 6.73 -10.42 -0.47
CA VAL A 234 5.59 -10.39 -1.41
C VAL A 234 4.29 -10.53 -0.64
N SER A 235 3.49 -9.48 -0.64
CA SER A 235 2.12 -9.50 -0.13
C SER A 235 1.18 -9.85 -1.28
N HIS A 236 0.45 -10.96 -1.19
CA HIS A 236 -0.37 -11.45 -2.29
C HIS A 236 -1.49 -12.38 -1.79
N TRP A 237 -2.55 -12.53 -2.58
CA TRP A 237 -3.54 -13.57 -2.37
C TRP A 237 -3.25 -14.79 -3.27
N TRP A 238 -3.68 -15.97 -2.84
CA TRP A 238 -3.44 -17.24 -3.54
C TRP A 238 -4.36 -17.49 -4.73
N GLY A 239 -5.47 -16.73 -4.86
CA GLY A 239 -6.46 -16.92 -5.92
C GLY A 239 -6.14 -16.26 -7.26
N GLU A 240 -5.05 -15.49 -7.35
CA GLU A 240 -4.54 -14.98 -8.62
C GLU A 240 -3.85 -16.10 -9.43
N PRO A 241 -3.95 -16.12 -10.77
CA PRO A 241 -3.20 -17.06 -11.59
C PRO A 241 -1.68 -16.90 -11.40
N VAL A 242 -0.96 -18.01 -11.23
CA VAL A 242 0.50 -18.02 -11.02
C VAL A 242 1.24 -17.39 -12.22
N ALA A 243 0.71 -17.56 -13.44
CA ALA A 243 1.22 -16.91 -14.64
C ALA A 243 1.17 -15.36 -14.56
N ASP A 244 0.16 -14.82 -13.90
CA ASP A 244 -0.07 -13.38 -13.75
C ASP A 244 0.80 -12.81 -12.62
N PHE A 245 0.86 -13.52 -11.48
CA PHE A 245 1.83 -13.29 -10.41
C PHE A 245 3.29 -13.23 -10.91
N ILE A 246 3.68 -14.14 -11.81
CA ILE A 246 5.05 -14.15 -12.39
C ILE A 246 5.33 -12.92 -13.26
N LYS A 247 4.35 -12.43 -14.04
CA LYS A 247 4.50 -11.17 -14.79
C LYS A 247 4.69 -9.98 -13.84
N CYS A 248 3.89 -9.94 -12.77
CA CYS A 248 4.00 -8.94 -11.72
C CYS A 248 5.40 -8.90 -11.09
N ILE A 249 5.95 -10.04 -10.65
CA ILE A 249 7.32 -10.13 -10.11
C ILE A 249 8.38 -9.74 -11.15
N LYS A 250 8.23 -10.17 -12.42
CA LYS A 250 9.16 -9.79 -13.50
C LYS A 250 9.15 -8.29 -13.78
N LYS A 251 7.98 -7.67 -13.91
CA LYS A 251 7.81 -6.23 -14.11
C LYS A 251 8.49 -5.43 -13.02
N HIS A 252 8.33 -5.86 -11.77
CA HIS A 252 8.97 -5.26 -10.61
C HIS A 252 10.50 -5.38 -10.65
N LEU A 253 11.04 -6.56 -10.94
CA LEU A 253 12.49 -6.77 -11.12
C LEU A 253 13.07 -5.90 -12.24
N ASP A 254 12.45 -5.90 -13.42
CA ASP A 254 12.90 -5.14 -14.59
C ASP A 254 12.89 -3.63 -14.33
N LEU A 255 11.97 -3.14 -13.49
CA LEU A 255 11.85 -1.73 -13.14
C LEU A 255 12.85 -1.30 -12.07
N ARG A 256 13.00 -2.10 -11.00
CA ARG A 256 13.95 -1.87 -9.91
C ARG A 256 15.40 -2.20 -10.29
N LYS A 257 15.64 -2.80 -11.46
CA LYS A 257 16.96 -3.20 -12.01
C LYS A 257 17.68 -4.24 -11.14
N LEU A 258 16.91 -5.21 -10.66
CA LEU A 258 17.41 -6.26 -9.76
C LEU A 258 17.96 -7.47 -10.54
N ASP A 259 18.93 -8.19 -9.97
CA ASP A 259 19.55 -9.36 -10.61
C ASP A 259 18.68 -10.61 -10.36
N ALA A 260 18.06 -11.16 -11.40
CA ALA A 260 17.14 -12.31 -11.30
C ALA A 260 17.77 -13.59 -10.73
N ASN A 261 19.10 -13.68 -10.65
CA ASN A 261 19.83 -14.82 -10.09
C ASN A 261 20.34 -14.59 -8.66
N LYS A 262 20.22 -13.36 -8.12
CA LYS A 262 20.66 -12.98 -6.76
C LYS A 262 19.54 -12.37 -5.91
N THR A 263 18.47 -11.92 -6.54
CA THR A 263 17.31 -11.32 -5.88
C THR A 263 16.34 -12.42 -5.48
N TYR A 264 15.98 -12.45 -4.20
CA TYR A 264 15.02 -13.39 -3.65
C TYR A 264 13.77 -12.67 -3.17
N TYR A 265 12.62 -13.25 -3.48
CA TYR A 265 11.30 -12.79 -3.05
C TYR A 265 10.77 -13.73 -1.98
N TRP A 266 10.24 -13.23 -0.86
CA TRP A 266 9.56 -14.08 0.11
C TRP A 266 8.10 -14.29 -0.30
N VAL A 267 7.71 -15.53 -0.54
CA VAL A 267 6.37 -15.90 -1.02
C VAL A 267 5.86 -17.06 -0.17
N CYS A 268 4.80 -16.83 0.61
CA CYS A 268 4.36 -17.74 1.67
C CYS A 268 4.10 -19.18 1.18
N ALA A 269 3.51 -19.36 -0.01
CA ALA A 269 3.20 -20.68 -0.58
C ALA A 269 4.43 -21.56 -0.87
N TYR A 270 5.60 -20.96 -1.10
CA TYR A 270 6.86 -21.68 -1.38
C TYR A 270 7.81 -21.71 -0.18
N ALA A 271 7.79 -20.66 0.66
CA ALA A 271 8.62 -20.53 1.84
C ALA A 271 8.15 -21.43 2.99
N LEU A 272 6.84 -21.60 3.17
CA LEU A 272 6.25 -22.34 4.28
C LEU A 272 6.11 -23.85 3.96
N ARG A 273 6.35 -24.68 4.99
CA ARG A 273 6.18 -26.14 5.03
C ARG A 273 4.69 -26.47 5.02
N GLN A 274 4.12 -26.67 3.84
CA GLN A 274 2.67 -26.84 3.64
C GLN A 274 2.06 -28.03 4.42
N HIS A 275 2.87 -29.03 4.75
CA HIS A 275 2.49 -30.19 5.58
C HIS A 275 2.50 -29.92 7.10
N GLN A 276 3.07 -28.79 7.52
CA GLN A 276 3.24 -28.40 8.93
C GLN A 276 2.80 -26.95 9.19
N LEU A 277 1.98 -26.38 8.30
CA LEU A 277 1.66 -24.96 8.24
C LEU A 277 1.19 -24.40 9.59
N ASP A 278 0.26 -25.09 10.26
CA ASP A 278 -0.23 -24.72 11.59
C ASP A 278 0.90 -24.55 12.61
N ALA A 279 1.80 -25.54 12.69
CA ALA A 279 2.93 -25.50 13.64
C ALA A 279 3.96 -24.42 13.27
N GLU A 280 4.16 -24.16 11.98
CA GLU A 280 5.11 -23.17 11.49
C GLU A 280 4.63 -21.72 11.66
N LEU A 281 3.31 -21.50 11.61
CA LEU A 281 2.70 -20.22 11.94
C LEU A 281 2.70 -19.94 13.45
N GLY A 282 2.62 -20.98 14.30
CA GLY A 282 2.61 -20.87 15.77
C GLY A 282 1.45 -21.58 16.46
N GLY A 283 0.58 -22.27 15.70
CA GLY A 283 -0.55 -23.05 16.19
C GLY A 283 -1.62 -22.22 16.88
N ALA A 284 -2.33 -22.83 17.83
CA ALA A 284 -3.40 -22.20 18.61
C ALA A 284 -2.93 -21.07 19.56
N GLY A 285 -1.63 -20.73 19.54
CA GLY A 285 -1.02 -19.63 20.29
C GLY A 285 -0.31 -18.61 19.38
N LEU A 286 -0.70 -18.53 18.11
CA LEU A 286 -0.17 -17.57 17.12
C LEU A 286 -0.15 -16.14 17.69
N ASP A 287 1.05 -15.57 17.82
CA ASP A 287 1.29 -14.13 17.85
C ASP A 287 1.75 -13.70 16.44
N ALA A 288 0.95 -12.87 15.76
CA ALA A 288 1.27 -12.40 14.42
C ALA A 288 2.61 -11.63 14.36
N LEU A 289 3.03 -10.93 15.41
CA LEU A 289 4.33 -10.26 15.49
C LEU A 289 5.51 -11.24 15.62
N SER A 290 5.25 -12.46 16.09
CA SER A 290 6.22 -13.55 16.12
C SER A 290 6.25 -14.38 14.82
N SER A 291 5.29 -14.18 13.91
CA SER A 291 5.06 -15.06 12.75
C SER A 291 6.21 -15.07 11.73
N PRO A 292 6.30 -16.10 10.86
CA PRO A 292 7.23 -16.11 9.72
C PRO A 292 7.13 -14.88 8.82
N PHE A 293 5.91 -14.32 8.67
CA PHE A 293 5.64 -13.12 7.88
C PHE A 293 6.38 -11.90 8.45
N GLN A 294 6.25 -11.63 9.76
CA GLN A 294 6.93 -10.50 10.41
C GLN A 294 8.45 -10.66 10.35
N ARG A 295 8.97 -11.89 10.51
CA ARG A 295 10.41 -12.15 10.43
C ARG A 295 10.96 -11.96 9.01
N ALA A 296 10.22 -12.35 7.98
CA ALA A 296 10.59 -12.11 6.58
C ALA A 296 10.60 -10.60 6.24
N LEU A 297 9.58 -9.86 6.68
CA LEU A 297 9.51 -8.39 6.57
C LEU A 297 10.68 -7.69 7.27
N GLY A 298 11.16 -8.23 8.40
CA GLY A 298 12.35 -7.72 9.09
C GLY A 298 13.67 -7.87 8.32
N VAL A 299 13.76 -8.82 7.37
CA VAL A 299 14.97 -9.07 6.56
C VAL A 299 14.94 -8.33 5.21
N ALA A 300 13.75 -8.08 4.67
CA ALA A 300 13.55 -7.41 3.38
C ALA A 300 13.90 -5.91 3.40
N ASP A 301 14.06 -5.31 2.21
CA ASP A 301 14.16 -3.86 1.98
C ASP A 301 12.79 -3.21 1.71
N GLY A 302 11.81 -4.01 1.29
CA GLY A 302 10.48 -3.53 0.98
C GLY A 302 9.48 -4.67 0.75
N THR A 303 8.23 -4.27 0.64
CA THR A 303 7.11 -5.12 0.23
C THR A 303 6.72 -4.77 -1.19
N VAL A 304 6.59 -5.79 -2.04
CA VAL A 304 5.81 -5.70 -3.28
C VAL A 304 4.45 -6.34 -3.03
N THR A 305 3.38 -5.54 -3.04
CA THR A 305 2.01 -6.04 -3.02
C THR A 305 1.60 -6.39 -4.44
N VAL A 306 1.25 -7.66 -4.68
CA VAL A 306 0.63 -8.10 -5.94
C VAL A 306 -0.89 -8.04 -5.75
N ALA A 307 -1.52 -7.13 -6.48
CA ALA A 307 -2.95 -6.87 -6.40
C ALA A 307 -3.67 -7.50 -7.59
N ASP A 308 -4.52 -8.48 -7.30
CA ASP A 308 -5.49 -9.03 -8.25
C ASP A 308 -6.45 -7.93 -8.75
N SER A 309 -7.04 -8.12 -9.94
CA SER A 309 -7.88 -7.10 -10.57
C SER A 309 -9.17 -6.74 -9.80
N ALA A 310 -9.54 -7.49 -8.77
CA ALA A 310 -10.68 -7.19 -7.89
C ALA A 310 -10.26 -6.58 -6.54
N GLY A 311 -8.97 -6.39 -6.29
CA GLY A 311 -8.44 -5.87 -5.02
C GLY A 311 -8.68 -6.79 -3.82
N ILE A 312 -8.94 -8.09 -4.04
CA ILE A 312 -9.22 -9.06 -2.97
C ILE A 312 -8.02 -9.20 -2.03
N SER A 313 -6.80 -9.07 -2.52
CA SER A 313 -5.57 -8.86 -1.74
C SER A 313 -5.77 -7.88 -0.57
N PHE A 314 -6.35 -6.69 -0.78
CA PHE A 314 -6.61 -5.72 0.29
C PHE A 314 -7.70 -6.14 1.28
N THR A 315 -8.53 -7.12 0.93
CA THR A 315 -9.61 -7.63 1.80
C THR A 315 -9.16 -8.76 2.72
N ARG A 316 -7.95 -9.32 2.56
CA ARG A 316 -7.50 -10.51 3.31
C ARG A 316 -6.76 -10.13 4.59
N CYS A 317 -7.03 -10.84 5.70
CA CYS A 317 -6.45 -10.53 7.01
C CYS A 317 -4.91 -10.57 7.03
N TRP A 318 -4.29 -11.58 6.43
CA TRP A 318 -2.82 -11.69 6.35
C TRP A 318 -2.21 -10.58 5.49
N CYS A 319 -2.79 -10.24 4.33
CA CYS A 319 -2.34 -9.10 3.53
C CYS A 319 -2.51 -7.75 4.26
N ALA A 320 -3.55 -7.62 5.10
CA ALA A 320 -3.74 -6.47 5.98
C ALA A 320 -2.66 -6.41 7.07
N PHE A 321 -2.29 -7.54 7.68
CA PHE A 321 -1.15 -7.63 8.60
C PHE A 321 0.18 -7.26 7.93
N GLU A 322 0.44 -7.78 6.73
CA GLU A 322 1.64 -7.47 5.95
C GLU A 322 1.70 -5.98 5.58
N SER A 323 0.56 -5.38 5.26
CA SER A 323 0.42 -3.94 5.01
C SER A 323 0.63 -3.11 6.28
N PHE A 324 0.11 -3.55 7.43
CA PHE A 324 0.37 -2.92 8.73
C PHE A 324 1.86 -2.97 9.06
N ALA A 325 2.48 -4.13 8.93
CA ALA A 325 3.88 -4.30 9.18
C ALA A 325 4.72 -3.39 8.26
N THR A 326 4.42 -3.37 6.97
CA THR A 326 5.05 -2.54 5.93
C THR A 326 4.92 -1.03 6.20
N LEU A 327 3.73 -0.55 6.59
CA LEU A 327 3.42 0.88 6.65
C LEU A 327 3.57 1.51 8.05
N ILE A 328 3.50 0.70 9.12
CA ILE A 328 3.51 1.16 10.51
C ILE A 328 4.73 0.63 11.28
N THR A 329 5.09 -0.65 11.13
CA THR A 329 6.17 -1.25 11.95
C THR A 329 7.56 -1.11 11.32
N GLN A 330 7.65 -1.02 9.99
CA GLN A 330 8.91 -0.74 9.31
C GLN A 330 9.21 0.77 9.32
N GLY A 331 10.47 1.11 9.56
CA GLY A 331 10.93 2.50 9.64
C GLY A 331 11.10 3.18 8.28
N SER A 332 11.59 4.41 8.31
CA SER A 332 11.88 5.19 7.11
C SER A 332 12.89 4.47 6.20
N GLY A 333 12.54 4.37 4.91
CA GLY A 333 13.36 3.72 3.88
C GLY A 333 12.91 2.30 3.51
N PHE A 334 11.96 1.70 4.23
CA PHE A 334 11.30 0.49 3.77
C PHE A 334 10.34 0.81 2.63
N LEU A 335 10.48 0.13 1.49
CA LEU A 335 9.72 0.46 0.28
C LEU A 335 8.38 -0.28 0.24
N HIS A 336 7.35 0.35 -0.33
CA HIS A 336 6.07 -0.29 -0.62
C HIS A 336 5.65 -0.07 -2.08
N ASP A 337 5.90 -1.11 -2.88
CA ASP A 337 5.57 -1.16 -4.30
C ASP A 337 4.26 -1.94 -4.50
N LEU A 338 3.48 -1.55 -5.50
CA LEU A 338 2.20 -2.14 -5.82
C LEU A 338 2.14 -2.49 -7.30
N VAL A 339 1.99 -3.78 -7.61
CA VAL A 339 1.94 -4.31 -8.97
C VAL A 339 0.62 -5.01 -9.22
N THR A 340 0.10 -4.91 -10.44
CA THR A 340 -1.13 -5.59 -10.87
C THR A 340 -1.04 -5.89 -12.37
N THR A 341 -1.69 -6.94 -12.84
CA THR A 341 -1.87 -7.21 -14.28
C THR A 341 -3.36 -7.24 -14.58
N GLY A 342 -3.77 -6.53 -15.63
CA GLY A 342 -5.17 -6.48 -16.03
C GLY A 342 -5.59 -7.80 -16.70
N GLY A 343 -6.78 -8.32 -16.40
CA GLY A 343 -7.26 -9.60 -16.94
C GLY A 343 -7.50 -9.68 -18.46
N ASN A 344 -7.11 -8.68 -19.24
CA ASN A 344 -7.35 -8.58 -20.68
C ASN A 344 -6.32 -9.39 -21.48
N ARG A 345 -6.67 -10.64 -21.81
CA ARG A 345 -5.81 -11.67 -22.42
C ARG A 345 -5.40 -11.29 -23.86
N GLY A 346 -4.31 -10.54 -24.06
CA GLY A 346 -3.77 -10.27 -25.40
C GLY A 346 -2.46 -9.48 -25.50
N ARG A 347 -2.10 -8.66 -24.52
CA ARG A 347 -0.78 -8.02 -24.37
C ARG A 347 -0.40 -7.97 -22.90
N ASP A 348 0.89 -7.85 -22.60
CA ASP A 348 1.34 -7.53 -21.25
C ASP A 348 0.84 -6.12 -20.87
N ASN A 349 -0.03 -6.07 -19.87
CA ASN A 349 -0.62 -4.86 -19.31
C ASN A 349 -0.28 -4.75 -17.81
N THR A 350 0.83 -5.35 -17.38
CA THR A 350 1.30 -5.29 -15.99
C THR A 350 1.70 -3.85 -15.65
N GLN A 351 1.00 -3.26 -14.68
CA GLN A 351 1.22 -1.91 -14.17
C GLN A 351 1.81 -1.96 -12.77
N LEU A 352 2.63 -0.96 -12.45
CA LEU A 352 3.40 -0.92 -11.20
C LEU A 352 3.53 0.52 -10.71
N VAL A 353 2.95 0.80 -9.54
CA VAL A 353 3.19 2.02 -8.75
C VAL A 353 4.26 1.73 -7.71
N THR A 354 5.33 2.51 -7.72
CA THR A 354 6.49 2.31 -6.83
C THR A 354 6.50 3.28 -5.65
N ASP A 355 7.15 2.93 -4.55
CA ASP A 355 7.57 3.94 -3.57
C ASP A 355 8.87 4.64 -4.01
N GLY A 356 8.85 5.97 -3.95
CA GLY A 356 9.90 6.81 -4.54
C GLY A 356 9.99 6.73 -6.06
N ALA A 357 11.04 7.35 -6.61
CA ALA A 357 11.42 7.21 -8.02
C ALA A 357 12.49 6.11 -8.17
N THR A 358 12.56 5.53 -9.36
CA THR A 358 13.48 4.43 -9.72
C THR A 358 14.54 4.93 -10.70
N ALA A 359 15.52 4.08 -11.00
CA ALA A 359 16.51 4.35 -12.04
C ALA A 359 15.91 4.52 -13.45
N SER A 360 14.70 4.01 -13.74
CA SER A 360 14.06 4.20 -15.06
C SER A 360 13.54 5.62 -15.28
N ASP A 361 13.36 6.39 -14.20
CA ASP A 361 12.66 7.67 -14.24
C ASP A 361 13.61 8.84 -14.57
N GLY A 362 14.90 8.56 -14.78
CA GLY A 362 15.90 9.53 -15.21
C GLY A 362 16.55 10.32 -14.07
N PRO A 363 17.50 11.21 -14.42
CA PRO A 363 18.34 11.90 -13.44
C PRO A 363 17.62 13.09 -12.78
N GLY A 364 17.92 13.31 -11.50
CA GLY A 364 17.47 14.47 -10.74
C GLY A 364 16.06 14.33 -10.13
N ARG A 365 15.95 14.61 -8.82
CA ARG A 365 14.74 14.32 -8.00
C ARG A 365 13.44 14.87 -8.59
N SER A 366 13.45 16.07 -9.19
CA SER A 366 12.23 16.69 -9.73
C SER A 366 11.77 16.06 -11.04
N LEU A 367 12.68 15.90 -11.99
CA LEU A 367 12.38 15.31 -13.30
C LEU A 367 11.99 13.83 -13.17
N ALA A 368 12.65 13.10 -12.27
CA ALA A 368 12.32 11.70 -11.97
C ALA A 368 10.89 11.52 -11.42
N LEU A 369 10.37 12.45 -10.62
CA LEU A 369 8.98 12.37 -10.14
C LEU A 369 7.96 12.62 -11.27
N ALA A 370 8.31 13.42 -12.28
CA ALA A 370 7.45 13.63 -13.45
C ALA A 370 7.42 12.39 -14.37
N TRP A 371 8.58 11.80 -14.69
CA TRP A 371 8.64 10.57 -15.49
C TRP A 371 8.01 9.38 -14.78
N LYS A 372 8.20 9.25 -13.46
CA LYS A 372 7.48 8.30 -12.61
C LYS A 372 5.96 8.41 -12.81
N ALA A 373 5.42 9.63 -12.73
CA ALA A 373 3.98 9.85 -12.92
C ALA A 373 3.52 9.43 -14.34
N VAL A 374 4.26 9.82 -15.38
CA VAL A 374 3.97 9.40 -16.78
C VAL A 374 3.98 7.88 -16.94
N ARG A 375 4.94 7.19 -16.32
CA ARG A 375 5.04 5.71 -16.33
C ARG A 375 3.90 5.05 -15.58
N GLU A 376 3.49 5.63 -14.46
CA GLU A 376 2.50 5.05 -13.54
C GLU A 376 1.05 5.33 -13.98
N LYS A 377 0.82 6.28 -14.91
CA LYS A 377 -0.50 6.77 -15.35
C LYS A 377 -1.52 5.68 -15.69
N ASP A 378 -1.07 4.56 -16.26
CA ASP A 378 -1.92 3.47 -16.75
C ASP A 378 -2.33 2.48 -15.65
N PHE A 379 -1.84 2.68 -14.41
CA PHE A 379 -2.23 1.86 -13.26
C PHE A 379 -3.72 2.07 -12.94
N PRO A 380 -4.52 0.99 -12.72
CA PRO A 380 -5.96 1.11 -12.48
C PRO A 380 -6.24 1.85 -11.17
N ALA A 381 -6.63 3.12 -11.25
CA ALA A 381 -6.89 3.96 -10.09
C ALA A 381 -8.05 3.38 -9.23
N GLU A 382 -9.04 2.75 -9.88
CA GLU A 382 -10.20 2.12 -9.25
C GLU A 382 -9.82 1.07 -8.18
N LEU A 383 -8.72 0.36 -8.39
CA LEU A 383 -8.17 -0.61 -7.45
C LEU A 383 -7.74 0.08 -6.14
N LEU A 384 -7.17 1.28 -6.24
CA LEU A 384 -6.78 2.11 -5.11
C LEU A 384 -8.00 2.80 -4.48
N LEU A 385 -8.99 3.22 -5.28
CA LEU A 385 -10.24 3.81 -4.80
C LEU A 385 -11.01 2.86 -3.89
N GLY A 386 -11.09 1.58 -4.25
CA GLY A 386 -11.73 0.54 -3.44
C GLY A 386 -11.19 0.50 -2.00
N VAL A 387 -9.87 0.68 -1.81
CA VAL A 387 -9.23 0.70 -0.47
C VAL A 387 -9.72 1.89 0.36
N ILE A 388 -9.95 3.07 -0.24
CA ILE A 388 -10.36 4.30 0.47
C ILE A 388 -11.66 4.11 1.25
N THR A 389 -12.61 3.32 0.74
CA THR A 389 -13.92 3.10 1.36
C THR A 389 -14.04 1.74 2.05
N THR A 390 -13.59 0.67 1.40
CA THR A 390 -13.89 -0.72 1.83
C THR A 390 -12.92 -1.29 2.86
N PHE A 391 -11.69 -0.77 2.98
CA PHE A 391 -10.69 -1.35 3.88
C PHE A 391 -10.99 -1.08 5.36
N GLU A 392 -11.25 -2.13 6.12
CA GLU A 392 -11.42 -2.09 7.58
C GLU A 392 -10.87 -3.40 8.14
N LEU A 393 -9.79 -3.33 8.95
CA LEU A 393 -9.07 -4.53 9.39
C LEU A 393 -9.98 -5.56 10.06
N THR A 394 -10.94 -5.12 10.87
CA THR A 394 -11.89 -5.98 11.59
C THR A 394 -12.88 -6.74 10.70
N LYS A 395 -12.96 -6.39 9.41
CA LYS A 395 -13.82 -7.02 8.40
C LYS A 395 -13.02 -7.80 7.36
N SER A 396 -11.70 -7.90 7.51
CA SER A 396 -10.86 -8.61 6.55
C SER A 396 -11.19 -10.11 6.52
N GLY A 397 -11.37 -10.66 5.31
CA GLY A 397 -11.63 -12.07 5.11
C GLY A 397 -10.47 -12.94 5.58
N ALA A 398 -10.79 -13.91 6.44
CA ALA A 398 -9.85 -14.84 7.04
C ALA A 398 -10.26 -16.29 6.74
N SER A 399 -9.27 -17.16 6.53
CA SER A 399 -9.51 -18.60 6.39
C SER A 399 -9.66 -19.29 7.76
N ARG A 400 -9.09 -18.70 8.82
CA ARG A 400 -9.29 -19.03 10.23
C ARG A 400 -9.61 -17.74 10.98
N GLN A 401 -10.64 -17.74 11.82
CA GLN A 401 -10.96 -16.55 12.63
C GLN A 401 -9.85 -16.22 13.64
N GLU A 402 -9.19 -17.24 14.16
CA GLU A 402 -8.04 -17.14 15.09
C GLU A 402 -6.90 -16.27 14.52
N ASP A 403 -6.62 -16.37 13.20
CA ASP A 403 -5.61 -15.55 12.52
C ASP A 403 -6.01 -14.06 12.59
N LEU A 404 -7.27 -13.75 12.28
CA LEU A 404 -7.78 -12.37 12.31
C LEU A 404 -7.79 -11.82 13.73
N ASP A 405 -8.20 -12.61 14.72
CA ASP A 405 -8.21 -12.20 16.12
C ASP A 405 -6.79 -11.92 16.64
N SER A 406 -5.81 -12.76 16.27
CA SER A 406 -4.38 -12.55 16.56
C SER A 406 -3.84 -11.29 15.88
N ILE A 407 -4.16 -11.07 14.61
CA ILE A 407 -3.75 -9.87 13.85
C ILE A 407 -4.37 -8.61 14.46
N ILE A 408 -5.66 -8.63 14.82
CA ILE A 408 -6.34 -7.52 15.51
C ILE A 408 -5.68 -7.22 16.87
N ALA A 409 -5.26 -8.24 17.61
CA ALA A 409 -4.53 -8.09 18.86
C ALA A 409 -3.11 -7.51 18.64
N ALA A 410 -2.39 -7.97 17.62
CA ALA A 410 -1.06 -7.51 17.24
C ALA A 410 -1.04 -6.04 16.77
N VAL A 411 -2.03 -5.61 15.98
CA VAL A 411 -2.21 -4.20 15.60
C VAL A 411 -2.67 -3.35 16.80
N GLY A 412 -3.35 -3.96 17.77
CA GLY A 412 -3.48 -3.41 19.12
C GLY A 412 -4.19 -2.05 19.16
N ALA A 413 -3.47 -1.01 19.60
CA ALA A 413 -3.97 0.36 19.68
C ALA A 413 -3.86 1.13 18.33
N ASP A 414 -3.00 0.67 17.42
CA ASP A 414 -2.71 1.36 16.16
C ASP A 414 -3.73 1.09 15.04
N ARG A 415 -4.85 0.41 15.34
CA ARG A 415 -5.88 0.04 14.36
C ARG A 415 -6.44 1.24 13.59
N ASP A 416 -6.90 2.27 14.29
CA ASP A 416 -7.42 3.49 13.66
C ASP A 416 -6.33 4.23 12.87
N THR A 417 -5.09 4.22 13.36
CA THR A 417 -3.91 4.78 12.68
C THR A 417 -3.60 4.02 11.40
N PHE A 418 -3.69 2.69 11.42
CA PHE A 418 -3.41 1.82 10.29
C PHE A 418 -4.49 1.92 9.20
N ASP A 419 -5.77 1.81 9.56
CA ASP A 419 -6.90 1.99 8.64
C ASP A 419 -6.83 3.39 7.98
N ALA A 420 -6.47 4.44 8.74
CA ALA A 420 -6.25 5.77 8.19
C ALA A 420 -5.00 5.85 7.28
N THR A 421 -3.90 5.19 7.66
CA THR A 421 -2.65 5.18 6.87
C THR A 421 -2.86 4.49 5.52
N MET A 422 -3.57 3.35 5.50
CA MET A 422 -3.99 2.68 4.27
C MET A 422 -4.80 3.64 3.40
N ARG A 423 -5.94 4.14 3.89
CA ARG A 423 -6.82 5.03 3.11
C ARG A 423 -6.08 6.28 2.60
N ALA A 424 -5.16 6.85 3.37
CA ALA A 424 -4.37 8.02 2.97
C ALA A 424 -3.31 7.68 1.90
N ARG A 425 -2.56 6.58 2.07
CA ARG A 425 -1.52 6.13 1.13
C ARG A 425 -2.13 5.79 -0.24
N PHE A 426 -3.17 4.96 -0.24
CA PHE A 426 -3.85 4.53 -1.46
C PHE A 426 -4.67 5.67 -2.09
N GLY A 427 -5.35 6.50 -1.30
CA GLY A 427 -6.08 7.67 -1.80
C GLY A 427 -5.19 8.77 -2.39
N GLY A 428 -4.02 9.00 -1.79
CA GLY A 428 -3.01 9.92 -2.33
C GLY A 428 -2.35 9.41 -3.61
N ALA A 429 -2.17 8.09 -3.75
CA ALA A 429 -1.72 7.48 -5.01
C ALA A 429 -2.80 7.58 -6.10
N ALA A 430 -4.07 7.26 -5.79
CA ALA A 430 -5.19 7.36 -6.72
C ALA A 430 -5.33 8.76 -7.33
N LEU A 431 -5.25 9.82 -6.50
CA LEU A 431 -5.32 11.21 -6.95
C LEU A 431 -4.25 11.55 -8.01
N LYS A 432 -3.04 11.01 -7.88
CA LYS A 432 -1.93 11.25 -8.80
C LYS A 432 -2.09 10.54 -10.15
N LEU A 433 -2.81 9.42 -10.17
CA LEU A 433 -3.18 8.70 -11.40
C LEU A 433 -4.33 9.40 -12.13
N LEU A 434 -5.40 9.73 -11.40
CA LEU A 434 -6.59 10.41 -11.93
C LEU A 434 -6.27 11.79 -12.53
N HIS A 435 -5.21 12.43 -12.07
CA HIS A 435 -4.69 13.68 -12.62
C HIS A 435 -4.23 13.59 -14.10
N LEU A 436 -3.87 12.40 -14.60
CA LEU A 436 -3.15 12.26 -15.88
C LEU A 436 -4.02 11.96 -17.10
N GLU A 437 -5.30 11.60 -16.90
CA GLU A 437 -6.23 11.25 -17.98
C GLU A 437 -7.62 11.87 -17.76
N ASP A 438 -8.53 11.72 -18.73
CA ASP A 438 -9.84 12.40 -18.75
C ASP A 438 -10.93 11.57 -18.06
N HIS A 439 -10.72 11.27 -16.77
CA HIS A 439 -11.53 10.34 -15.97
C HIS A 439 -12.50 11.05 -15.02
N SER A 440 -13.45 11.84 -15.54
CA SER A 440 -14.46 12.54 -14.71
C SER A 440 -15.14 11.63 -13.69
N ASP A 441 -15.57 10.45 -14.11
CA ASP A 441 -16.39 9.55 -13.31
C ASP A 441 -15.60 8.86 -12.18
N ALA A 442 -14.34 8.52 -12.44
CA ALA A 442 -13.44 7.94 -11.44
C ALA A 442 -12.92 9.01 -10.47
N PHE A 443 -12.76 10.25 -10.94
CA PHE A 443 -12.43 11.40 -10.10
C PHE A 443 -13.60 11.83 -9.20
N ASP A 444 -14.82 11.92 -9.74
CA ASP A 444 -16.03 12.13 -8.94
C ASP A 444 -16.25 10.99 -7.93
N ARG A 445 -15.85 9.76 -8.29
CA ARG A 445 -15.82 8.62 -7.35
C ARG A 445 -14.78 8.84 -6.26
N TRP A 446 -13.56 9.23 -6.60
CA TRP A 446 -12.52 9.58 -5.63
C TRP A 446 -12.96 10.68 -4.65
N ILE A 447 -13.65 11.72 -5.13
CA ILE A 447 -14.25 12.77 -4.27
C ILE A 447 -15.27 12.17 -3.30
N ARG A 448 -16.22 11.36 -3.80
CA ARG A 448 -17.22 10.69 -2.97
C ARG A 448 -16.59 9.75 -1.94
N ASP A 449 -15.58 8.98 -2.36
CA ASP A 449 -14.88 8.01 -1.55
C ASP A 449 -14.04 8.69 -0.45
N LEU A 450 -13.35 9.78 -0.78
CA LEU A 450 -12.64 10.63 0.19
C LEU A 450 -13.61 11.25 1.20
N THR A 451 -14.78 11.73 0.73
CA THR A 451 -15.84 12.31 1.56
C THR A 451 -16.46 11.27 2.51
N ALA A 452 -16.68 10.04 2.01
CA ALA A 452 -17.17 8.92 2.81
C ALA A 452 -16.11 8.34 3.76
N SER A 453 -14.82 8.58 3.49
CA SER A 453 -13.72 8.13 4.33
C SER A 453 -13.75 8.79 5.71
N ARG A 454 -13.21 8.09 6.72
CA ARG A 454 -12.99 8.64 8.06
C ARG A 454 -11.59 9.26 8.22
N LEU A 455 -10.94 9.63 7.12
CA LEU A 455 -9.58 10.14 7.11
C LEU A 455 -9.44 11.44 7.90
N ARG A 456 -8.44 11.47 8.79
CA ARG A 456 -7.96 12.67 9.49
C ARG A 456 -6.73 13.29 8.84
N LYS A 457 -5.96 12.51 8.08
CA LYS A 457 -4.72 12.94 7.43
C LYS A 457 -4.80 12.62 5.95
N PHE A 458 -4.44 13.57 5.08
CA PHE A 458 -4.38 13.35 3.64
C PHE A 458 -3.16 14.05 3.03
N SER A 459 -2.40 13.33 2.20
CA SER A 459 -1.31 13.90 1.40
C SER A 459 -1.50 13.54 -0.06
N GLY A 460 -1.59 14.58 -0.89
CA GLY A 460 -1.79 14.50 -2.34
C GLY A 460 -0.64 15.12 -3.13
N ASP A 461 0.58 15.14 -2.60
CA ASP A 461 1.70 15.89 -3.18
C ASP A 461 1.93 15.55 -4.66
N PHE A 462 1.78 16.54 -5.53
CA PHE A 462 1.84 16.38 -6.97
C PHE A 462 3.30 16.29 -7.47
N PRO A 463 3.55 15.71 -8.66
CA PRO A 463 4.86 15.81 -9.29
C PRO A 463 5.27 17.27 -9.49
N ARG A 464 6.57 17.59 -9.31
CA ARG A 464 7.06 18.93 -9.63
C ARG A 464 7.17 19.09 -11.14
N PHE A 465 6.11 19.59 -11.76
CA PHE A 465 6.15 20.14 -13.11
C PHE A 465 6.93 21.46 -13.13
N ASP A 466 7.66 21.72 -14.22
CA ASP A 466 8.16 23.06 -14.53
C ASP A 466 6.98 24.04 -14.68
N GLU A 467 7.21 25.33 -14.49
CA GLU A 467 6.11 26.32 -14.44
C GLU A 467 5.28 26.37 -15.74
N GLY A 468 5.89 26.10 -16.89
CA GLY A 468 5.19 25.95 -18.18
C GLY A 468 4.46 24.61 -18.40
N MET A 469 4.61 23.64 -17.50
CA MET A 469 3.99 22.31 -17.55
C MET A 469 2.89 22.11 -16.51
N ARG A 470 2.61 23.09 -15.63
CA ARG A 470 1.44 23.08 -14.73
C ARG A 470 0.15 23.36 -15.50
N GLY A 471 -0.29 22.38 -16.29
CA GLY A 471 -1.50 22.48 -17.09
C GLY A 471 -2.80 22.50 -16.25
N PRO A 472 -3.96 22.75 -16.90
CA PRO A 472 -5.28 22.84 -16.24
C PRO A 472 -5.62 21.64 -15.33
N ARG A 473 -5.06 20.47 -15.61
CA ARG A 473 -5.29 19.23 -14.84
C ARG A 473 -4.76 19.28 -13.39
N VAL A 474 -3.70 20.05 -13.10
CA VAL A 474 -3.17 20.19 -11.70
C VAL A 474 -4.09 21.09 -10.89
N ALA A 475 -4.60 22.15 -11.53
CA ALA A 475 -5.59 23.05 -10.94
C ALA A 475 -6.90 22.29 -10.64
N PHE A 476 -7.41 21.51 -11.60
CA PHE A 476 -8.61 20.69 -11.41
C PHE A 476 -8.51 19.71 -10.22
N ALA A 477 -7.38 18.98 -10.11
CA ALA A 477 -7.16 18.07 -8.99
C ALA A 477 -7.11 18.80 -7.64
N SER A 478 -6.47 19.97 -7.59
CA SER A 478 -6.38 20.80 -6.38
C SER A 478 -7.74 21.39 -5.99
N ASP A 479 -8.47 21.96 -6.95
CA ASP A 479 -9.81 22.53 -6.80
C ASP A 479 -10.77 21.51 -6.18
N ALA A 480 -10.85 20.30 -6.73
CA ALA A 480 -11.83 19.34 -6.25
C ALA A 480 -11.47 18.71 -4.91
N VAL A 481 -10.18 18.55 -4.56
CA VAL A 481 -9.80 18.23 -3.16
C VAL A 481 -10.33 19.32 -2.24
N LEU A 482 -10.09 20.59 -2.57
CA LEU A 482 -10.53 21.72 -1.75
C LEU A 482 -12.06 21.82 -1.63
N ARG A 483 -12.81 21.49 -2.69
CA ARG A 483 -14.28 21.38 -2.66
C ARG A 483 -14.78 20.20 -1.82
N ALA A 484 -14.05 19.08 -1.78
CA ALA A 484 -14.43 17.92 -0.97
C ALA A 484 -14.21 18.17 0.53
N LEU A 485 -13.11 18.85 0.89
CA LEU A 485 -12.64 18.97 2.27
C LEU A 485 -13.66 19.43 3.33
N PRO A 486 -14.57 20.39 3.07
CA PRO A 486 -15.62 20.79 4.02
C PRO A 486 -16.62 19.67 4.38
N HIS A 487 -16.61 18.56 3.64
CA HIS A 487 -17.44 17.39 3.87
C HIS A 487 -16.66 16.19 4.43
N THR A 488 -15.34 16.33 4.64
CA THR A 488 -14.45 15.28 5.16
C THR A 488 -14.24 15.42 6.68
N ARG A 489 -13.37 14.57 7.24
CA ARG A 489 -12.83 14.70 8.61
C ARG A 489 -11.34 15.05 8.63
N ILE A 490 -10.80 15.55 7.52
CA ILE A 490 -9.37 15.80 7.36
C ILE A 490 -8.96 17.01 8.21
N GLU A 491 -8.06 16.75 9.16
CA GLU A 491 -7.46 17.70 10.10
C GLU A 491 -6.03 18.06 9.66
N GLU A 492 -5.32 17.17 8.97
CA GLU A 492 -3.99 17.42 8.41
C GLU A 492 -4.02 17.25 6.88
N LEU A 493 -3.84 18.35 6.15
CA LEU A 493 -3.82 18.38 4.68
C LEU A 493 -2.43 18.73 4.16
N ARG A 494 -1.88 17.91 3.26
CA ARG A 494 -0.72 18.25 2.44
C ARG A 494 -1.06 18.15 0.95
N LEU A 495 -0.97 19.28 0.26
CA LEU A 495 -1.13 19.39 -1.20
C LEU A 495 0.07 20.11 -1.79
N GLY A 496 1.27 19.63 -1.46
CA GLY A 496 2.52 20.18 -1.97
C GLY A 496 2.60 20.06 -3.50
N TYR A 497 3.22 21.04 -4.15
CA TYR A 497 3.36 21.13 -5.61
C TYR A 497 2.05 21.17 -6.41
N GLY A 498 0.90 21.35 -5.76
CA GLY A 498 -0.41 21.54 -6.41
C GLY A 498 -0.54 22.86 -7.18
N CYS A 499 -1.76 23.25 -7.54
CA CYS A 499 -2.01 24.53 -8.20
C CYS A 499 -3.17 25.25 -7.49
N ILE A 500 -2.80 26.21 -6.64
CA ILE A 500 -3.75 27.03 -5.87
C ILE A 500 -3.90 28.38 -6.58
N ALA A 501 -4.98 28.55 -7.33
CA ALA A 501 -5.37 29.84 -7.91
C ALA A 501 -6.14 30.72 -6.91
N ALA A 502 -6.26 32.03 -7.19
CA ALA A 502 -6.92 33.00 -6.32
C ALA A 502 -8.40 32.66 -5.99
N GLU A 503 -9.10 31.97 -6.91
CA GLU A 503 -10.48 31.50 -6.72
C GLU A 503 -10.67 30.53 -5.54
N HIS A 504 -9.59 29.88 -5.09
CA HIS A 504 -9.60 28.98 -3.93
C HIS A 504 -9.56 29.72 -2.58
N ALA A 505 -9.32 31.04 -2.57
CA ALA A 505 -9.21 31.83 -1.36
C ALA A 505 -10.41 31.67 -0.40
N PRO A 506 -11.69 31.70 -0.86
CA PRO A 506 -12.84 31.57 0.04
C PRO A 506 -12.96 30.18 0.67
N VAL A 507 -12.66 29.10 -0.07
CA VAL A 507 -12.74 27.73 0.46
C VAL A 507 -11.60 27.44 1.44
N LEU A 508 -10.38 27.90 1.15
CA LEU A 508 -9.24 27.81 2.07
C LEU A 508 -9.47 28.61 3.36
N ALA A 509 -9.97 29.84 3.24
CA ALA A 509 -10.35 30.66 4.40
C ALA A 509 -11.46 29.98 5.22
N GLY A 510 -12.51 29.47 4.57
CA GLY A 510 -13.58 28.73 5.23
C GLY A 510 -13.08 27.48 5.97
N LEU A 511 -12.16 26.71 5.37
CA LEU A 511 -11.55 25.54 6.01
C LEU A 511 -10.72 25.92 7.25
N VAL A 512 -9.92 26.98 7.19
CA VAL A 512 -9.11 27.46 8.33
C VAL A 512 -10.00 28.04 9.44
N ALA A 513 -11.02 28.83 9.09
CA ALA A 513 -11.96 29.43 10.04
C ALA A 513 -12.96 28.41 10.63
N SER A 514 -13.24 27.28 9.96
CA SER A 514 -14.13 26.23 10.48
C SER A 514 -13.64 25.60 11.78
N GLY A 515 -12.33 25.65 12.04
CA GLY A 515 -11.68 24.93 13.13
C GLY A 515 -11.45 23.44 12.86
N GLN A 516 -11.68 22.96 11.63
CA GLN A 516 -11.40 21.58 11.23
C GLN A 516 -9.88 21.29 11.12
N LEU A 517 -9.12 22.19 10.47
CA LEU A 517 -7.70 21.94 10.19
C LEU A 517 -6.79 22.22 11.40
N ARG A 518 -5.76 21.38 11.51
CA ARG A 518 -4.60 21.42 12.41
C ARG A 518 -3.30 21.64 11.64
N GLU A 519 -3.17 21.03 10.46
CA GLU A 519 -2.05 21.27 9.56
C GLU A 519 -2.54 21.55 8.14
N LEU A 520 -1.96 22.57 7.51
CA LEU A 520 -2.15 22.92 6.11
C LEU A 520 -0.78 23.13 5.45
N ASP A 521 -0.38 22.20 4.59
CA ASP A 521 0.81 22.32 3.75
C ASP A 521 0.43 22.54 2.28
N LEU A 522 0.77 23.73 1.77
CA LEU A 522 0.62 24.14 0.38
C LEU A 522 1.98 24.54 -0.22
N ALA A 523 3.08 23.92 0.24
CA ALA A 523 4.42 24.24 -0.22
C ALA A 523 4.58 24.05 -1.73
N ARG A 524 5.08 25.09 -2.41
CA ARG A 524 5.34 25.14 -3.86
C ARG A 524 4.10 24.94 -4.73
N SER A 525 2.92 25.24 -4.20
CA SER A 525 1.61 25.07 -4.85
C SER A 525 1.08 26.35 -5.52
N THR A 526 1.98 27.25 -5.93
CA THR A 526 1.74 28.53 -6.61
C THR A 526 0.76 29.48 -5.90
N VAL A 527 0.67 29.40 -4.57
CA VAL A 527 -0.26 30.22 -3.76
C VAL A 527 0.00 31.72 -3.99
N PRO A 528 -1.00 32.50 -4.47
CA PRO A 528 -0.86 33.91 -4.77
C PRO A 528 -1.21 34.79 -3.56
N ALA A 529 -1.07 36.11 -3.72
CA ALA A 529 -1.27 37.08 -2.64
C ALA A 529 -2.71 37.08 -2.08
N GLU A 530 -3.72 36.90 -2.92
CA GLU A 530 -5.14 36.91 -2.55
C GLU A 530 -5.48 35.77 -1.58
N VAL A 531 -4.88 34.59 -1.80
CA VAL A 531 -5.02 33.45 -0.89
C VAL A 531 -4.25 33.69 0.40
N GLY A 532 -3.08 34.33 0.32
CA GLY A 532 -2.34 34.79 1.51
C GLY A 532 -3.17 35.74 2.39
N VAL A 533 -3.87 36.70 1.78
CA VAL A 533 -4.79 37.62 2.47
C VAL A 533 -5.93 36.86 3.15
N ALA A 534 -6.65 36.01 2.40
CA ALA A 534 -7.79 35.28 2.93
C ALA A 534 -7.40 34.28 4.04
N LEU A 535 -6.21 33.67 3.97
CA LEU A 535 -5.65 32.87 5.06
C LEU A 535 -5.30 33.72 6.28
N GLY A 536 -4.73 34.92 6.09
CA GLY A 536 -4.46 35.89 7.16
C GLY A 536 -5.71 36.29 7.93
N ASP A 537 -6.78 36.64 7.20
CA ASP A 537 -8.08 36.96 7.78
C ASP A 537 -8.67 35.76 8.54
N ALA A 538 -8.65 34.56 7.93
CA ALA A 538 -9.20 33.34 8.53
C ALA A 538 -8.46 32.89 9.81
N LEU A 539 -7.17 33.20 9.94
CA LEU A 539 -6.42 32.97 11.19
C LEU A 539 -6.98 33.79 12.36
N THR A 540 -7.68 34.90 12.11
CA THR A 540 -8.28 35.73 13.17
C THR A 540 -9.58 35.16 13.75
N ASP A 541 -10.20 34.16 13.11
CA ASP A 541 -11.46 33.57 13.59
C ASP A 541 -11.23 32.84 14.93
N PRO A 542 -12.05 33.09 15.97
CA PRO A 542 -11.90 32.45 17.29
C PRO A 542 -12.07 30.92 17.27
N LYS A 543 -12.63 30.34 16.21
CA LYS A 543 -12.73 28.89 16.01
C LYS A 543 -11.48 28.29 15.38
N CYS A 544 -10.56 29.09 14.82
CA CYS A 544 -9.40 28.61 14.10
C CYS A 544 -8.51 27.70 14.98
N ARG A 545 -8.30 26.44 14.53
CA ARG A 545 -7.54 25.42 15.27
C ARG A 545 -6.21 25.05 14.62
N LEU A 546 -5.81 25.78 13.58
CA LEU A 546 -4.62 25.52 12.78
C LEU A 546 -3.37 25.70 13.64
N GLU A 547 -2.51 24.69 13.69
CA GLU A 547 -1.28 24.67 14.47
C GLU A 547 -0.04 24.82 13.58
N THR A 548 -0.11 24.34 12.34
CA THR A 548 0.95 24.42 11.34
C THR A 548 0.41 24.93 10.00
N LEU A 549 1.07 25.94 9.43
CA LEU A 549 0.82 26.45 8.08
C LEU A 549 2.14 26.50 7.30
N ASN A 550 2.28 25.67 6.26
CA ASN A 550 3.46 25.68 5.39
C ASN A 550 3.12 26.26 4.02
N LEU A 551 3.70 27.41 3.70
CA LEU A 551 3.57 28.11 2.42
C LEU A 551 4.91 28.19 1.67
N THR A 552 5.90 27.35 1.99
CA THR A 552 7.26 27.41 1.42
C THR A 552 7.25 27.44 -0.12
N GLY A 553 7.93 28.42 -0.73
CA GLY A 553 8.17 28.45 -2.18
C GLY A 553 6.96 28.86 -3.03
N ASN A 554 6.12 29.78 -2.53
CA ASN A 554 4.96 30.31 -3.22
C ASN A 554 5.13 31.80 -3.63
N ALA A 555 4.06 32.47 -4.02
CA ALA A 555 4.05 33.84 -4.52
C ALA A 555 3.13 34.77 -3.69
N VAL A 556 3.06 34.54 -2.38
CA VAL A 556 2.23 35.29 -1.42
C VAL A 556 2.54 36.79 -1.41
N GLY A 557 3.82 37.16 -1.58
CA GLY A 557 4.27 38.55 -1.66
C GLY A 557 3.99 39.38 -0.39
N ASP A 558 4.29 40.67 -0.44
CA ASP A 558 4.14 41.56 0.71
C ASP A 558 2.70 41.80 1.15
N VAL A 559 1.75 41.74 0.23
CA VAL A 559 0.32 41.98 0.53
C VAL A 559 -0.24 40.83 1.36
N GLY A 560 -0.07 39.58 0.89
CA GLY A 560 -0.44 38.40 1.67
C GLY A 560 0.44 38.22 2.91
N GLY A 561 1.72 38.61 2.86
CA GLY A 561 2.63 38.58 4.01
C GLY A 561 2.18 39.46 5.17
N ARG A 562 1.69 40.67 4.90
CA ARG A 562 1.11 41.57 5.92
C ARG A 562 -0.17 41.00 6.53
N ALA A 563 -1.08 40.47 5.72
CA ALA A 563 -2.30 39.86 6.23
C ALA A 563 -2.03 38.62 7.11
N LEU A 564 -1.07 37.77 6.74
CA LEU A 564 -0.64 36.63 7.56
C LEU A 564 0.00 37.08 8.88
N HIS A 565 0.78 38.16 8.87
CA HIS A 565 1.33 38.79 10.07
C HIS A 565 0.23 39.29 11.02
N GLU A 566 -0.73 40.06 10.52
CA GLU A 566 -1.91 40.50 11.29
C GLU A 566 -2.75 39.33 11.82
N GLY A 567 -2.86 38.26 11.04
CA GLY A 567 -3.49 37.00 11.42
C GLY A 567 -2.82 36.36 12.63
N ILE A 568 -1.49 36.21 12.60
CA ILE A 568 -0.71 35.59 13.70
C ILE A 568 -0.78 36.41 14.99
N LEU A 569 -0.81 37.74 14.92
CA LEU A 569 -0.95 38.61 16.09
C LEU A 569 -2.23 38.34 16.90
N LYS A 570 -3.32 37.95 16.22
CA LYS A 570 -4.62 37.63 16.84
C LYS A 570 -4.78 36.14 17.13
N ASN A 571 -4.12 35.28 16.35
CA ASN A 571 -4.24 33.83 16.44
C ASN A 571 -3.43 33.22 17.60
N LYS A 572 -4.07 32.34 18.37
CA LYS A 572 -3.48 31.67 19.55
C LYS A 572 -3.20 30.16 19.35
N SER A 573 -3.60 29.59 18.22
CA SER A 573 -3.47 28.15 17.90
C SER A 573 -2.23 27.84 17.07
N LEU A 574 -1.82 28.77 16.19
CA LEU A 574 -0.73 28.58 15.22
C LEU A 574 0.63 28.61 15.92
N LYS A 575 1.33 27.47 15.87
CA LYS A 575 2.65 27.24 16.45
C LYS A 575 3.76 27.51 15.43
N MET A 576 3.52 27.17 14.16
CA MET A 576 4.48 27.31 13.07
C MET A 576 3.84 27.86 11.79
N LEU A 577 4.43 28.93 11.26
CA LEU A 577 4.23 29.40 9.89
C LEU A 577 5.55 29.32 9.12
N ASN A 578 5.54 28.77 7.90
CA ASN A 578 6.72 28.78 7.02
C ASN A 578 6.48 29.63 5.76
N LEU A 579 7.19 30.75 5.67
CA LEU A 579 7.17 31.73 4.58
C LEU A 579 8.47 31.73 3.74
N THR A 580 9.34 30.74 3.93
CA THR A 580 10.54 30.50 3.11
C THR A 580 10.24 30.65 1.62
N ASN A 581 11.01 31.47 0.89
CA ASN A 581 10.86 31.72 -0.56
C ASN A 581 9.45 32.17 -1.02
N ASN A 582 8.85 33.20 -0.40
CA ASN A 582 7.50 33.71 -0.75
C ASN A 582 7.43 35.06 -1.50
N LYS A 583 8.55 35.56 -2.04
CA LYS A 583 8.66 36.90 -2.67
C LYS A 583 8.26 38.05 -1.72
N ILE A 584 8.51 37.90 -0.43
CA ILE A 584 8.33 38.94 0.61
C ILE A 584 9.59 39.80 0.69
N GLY A 585 9.41 41.12 0.72
CA GLY A 585 10.45 42.14 0.79
C GLY A 585 11.19 42.16 2.14
N GLY A 586 12.42 42.70 2.10
CA GLY A 586 13.34 42.65 3.24
C GLY A 586 12.82 43.32 4.51
N GLU A 587 12.17 44.48 4.39
CA GLU A 587 11.65 45.23 5.54
C GLU A 587 10.54 44.46 6.28
N LEU A 588 9.53 43.99 5.55
CA LEU A 588 8.43 43.20 6.12
C LEU A 588 8.94 41.88 6.72
N LYS A 589 9.89 41.22 6.06
CA LYS A 589 10.55 40.01 6.59
C LYS A 589 11.20 40.27 7.95
N GLN A 590 11.89 41.41 8.14
CA GLN A 590 12.51 41.74 9.43
C GLN A 590 11.48 42.03 10.52
N ILE A 591 10.38 42.72 10.21
CA ILE A 591 9.27 42.97 11.15
C ILE A 591 8.69 41.64 11.67
N ILE A 592 8.33 40.73 10.76
CA ILE A 592 7.72 39.44 11.12
C ILE A 592 8.70 38.57 11.93
N ILE A 593 9.99 38.57 11.60
CA ILE A 593 11.02 37.85 12.37
C ILE A 593 11.19 38.46 13.77
N ALA A 594 11.21 39.79 13.89
CA ALA A 594 11.37 40.47 15.17
C ALA A 594 10.19 40.22 16.12
N GLU A 595 8.97 40.17 15.61
CA GLU A 595 7.76 39.99 16.43
C GLU A 595 7.42 38.52 16.75
N HIS A 596 7.87 37.55 15.93
CA HIS A 596 7.45 36.15 16.08
C HIS A 596 8.59 35.13 16.22
N GLY A 597 9.83 35.51 15.90
CA GLY A 597 11.03 34.68 16.08
C GLY A 597 10.85 33.26 15.53
N ALA A 598 11.10 32.26 16.39
CA ALA A 598 11.04 30.85 16.03
C ALA A 598 9.65 30.33 15.59
N ARG A 599 8.55 31.08 15.77
CA ARG A 599 7.23 30.70 15.24
C ARG A 599 7.11 30.89 13.73
N VAL A 600 7.97 31.71 13.11
CA VAL A 600 7.93 31.97 11.67
C VAL A 600 9.28 31.65 11.02
N SER A 601 9.27 30.77 10.02
CA SER A 601 10.46 30.42 9.24
C SER A 601 10.54 31.21 7.93
N PHE A 602 11.73 31.74 7.63
CA PHE A 602 12.10 32.32 6.34
C PHE A 602 13.49 31.84 5.91
N SER A 603 13.76 31.90 4.60
CA SER A 603 15.10 31.92 4.01
C SER A 603 15.41 33.32 3.49
#